data_AF-A0A970WCF9-F1
#
_entry.id   AF-A0A970WCF9-F1
#
_cell.length_a   1.000
_cell.length_b   1.000
_cell.length_c   1.000
_cell.angle_alpha   90.00
_cell.angle_beta   90.00
_cell.angle_gamma   90.00
#
_symmetry.space_group_name_H-M   'P 1'
#
loop_
_entity.id
_entity.type
_entity.pdbx_description
1 polymer ?
#
loop_
_entity_poly.entity_id
_entity_poly.type
_entity_poly.pdbx_seq_one_letter_code
_entity_poly.pdbx_strand_id
1 'polypeptide(L)'
;MVAAPSDTIREYLAEVNRIPMLSREEELATARRVERSRAELCRLILHSGFAERSLLRQLKRVEEGTLRIEHLLDVPFNDVAEKCRLRRALTRNVQEIERDMNRSRTQLARSATPGASLPVRRNYLRNSARNREVAAAVMERIQFRMEHLEPLLTRLARGLRRFERIARQQQAARTSGGNSPRLIALKRRRRRLIEILQESPGSLRRRVDEARQWQERYHEARHHLAAANLRLVISIAKRYRERGLSFLDLIQEGNGGLLKAVDKFESARGLKFSTYATWWIRQGISRAIREHSRTVHVPSQKAEKAGRIRSTLHSVGHANGYAPNLEEAADAVGLAPKETELLLRIDAPTLSLNHPDMNDEGEFSRILPCESSDDLEAQMDHQILQTHIGRIMSHLNTQEREVIRRRFGLGIRESQTLKEVGAFLGVTRERVRQVEQAALAKIRGMSDAAALKGFLPARTAREH
;
A
#
# COMPACT_ATOMS: atom_id res chain seq x y z
N MET A 1 17.75 -20.67 21.14
CA MET A 1 18.69 -19.60 21.57
C MET A 1 18.54 -18.45 20.60
N VAL A 2 17.80 -17.41 20.99
CA VAL A 2 17.71 -16.17 20.21
C VAL A 2 18.96 -15.37 20.59
N ALA A 3 19.86 -15.15 19.62
CA ALA A 3 21.07 -14.35 19.85
C ALA A 3 20.68 -12.97 20.40
N ALA A 4 21.43 -12.45 21.37
CA ALA A 4 21.12 -11.18 21.99
C ALA A 4 21.15 -10.04 20.93
N PRO A 5 20.32 -8.98 21.07
CA PRO A 5 20.27 -7.89 20.09
C PRO A 5 21.62 -7.15 19.92
N SER A 6 22.54 -7.27 20.88
CA SER A 6 23.92 -6.79 20.76
C SER A 6 24.77 -7.59 19.77
N ASP A 7 24.51 -8.90 19.65
CA ASP A 7 25.29 -9.79 18.79
C ASP A 7 24.96 -9.56 17.33
N THR A 8 23.69 -9.31 17.00
CA THR A 8 23.24 -9.05 15.61
C THR A 8 23.81 -7.75 15.03
N ILE A 9 23.92 -6.69 15.84
CA ILE A 9 24.58 -5.44 15.42
C ILE A 9 26.05 -5.70 15.14
N ARG A 10 26.72 -6.47 15.99
CA ARG A 10 28.15 -6.78 15.86
C ARG A 10 28.43 -7.63 14.62
N GLU A 11 27.62 -8.65 14.39
CA GLU A 11 27.67 -9.50 13.19
C GLU A 11 27.49 -8.66 11.91
N TYR A 12 26.47 -7.80 11.87
CA TYR A 12 26.23 -6.92 10.74
C TYR A 12 27.42 -5.98 10.47
N LEU A 13 27.96 -5.34 11.51
CA LEU A 13 29.12 -4.46 11.38
C LEU A 13 30.37 -5.21 10.91
N ALA A 14 30.55 -6.46 11.36
CA ALA A 14 31.64 -7.31 10.91
C ALA A 14 31.50 -7.66 9.42
N GLU A 15 30.30 -8.00 8.95
CA GLU A 15 30.05 -8.25 7.53
C GLU A 15 30.28 -7.02 6.66
N VAL A 16 29.77 -5.86 7.07
CA VAL A 16 30.01 -4.60 6.35
C VAL A 16 31.50 -4.27 6.27
N ASN A 17 32.25 -4.61 7.32
CA ASN A 17 33.70 -4.37 7.34
C ASN A 17 34.49 -5.25 6.36
N ARG A 18 33.97 -6.42 5.97
CA ARG A 18 34.61 -7.31 4.98
C ARG A 18 34.53 -6.77 3.55
N ILE A 19 33.58 -5.88 3.26
CA ILE A 19 33.39 -5.32 1.93
C ILE A 19 34.47 -4.26 1.67
N PRO A 20 35.23 -4.32 0.58
CA PRO A 20 36.24 -3.31 0.26
C PRO A 20 35.59 -1.96 -0.09
N MET A 21 36.30 -0.87 0.20
CA MET A 21 35.88 0.47 -0.24
C MET A 21 36.25 0.66 -1.71
N LEU A 22 35.37 1.32 -2.47
CA LEU A 22 35.65 1.67 -3.85
C LEU A 22 36.45 2.97 -3.93
N SER A 23 37.41 3.00 -4.85
CA SER A 23 38.02 4.24 -5.31
C SER A 23 37.04 5.08 -6.13
N ARG A 24 37.34 6.37 -6.35
CA ARG A 24 36.49 7.25 -7.16
C ARG A 24 36.29 6.76 -8.59
N GLU A 25 37.34 6.17 -9.19
CA GLU A 25 37.27 5.64 -10.55
C GLU A 25 36.40 4.39 -10.63
N GLU A 26 36.54 3.48 -9.66
CA GLU A 26 35.70 2.28 -9.56
C GLU A 26 34.24 2.61 -9.25
N GLU A 27 33.98 3.64 -8.44
CA GLU A 27 32.64 4.17 -8.16
C GLU A 27 31.98 4.65 -9.46
N LEU A 28 32.68 5.46 -10.26
CA LEU A 28 32.18 5.94 -11.55
C LEU A 28 31.99 4.80 -12.55
N ALA A 29 32.92 3.84 -12.61
CA ALA A 29 32.82 2.67 -13.48
C ALA A 29 31.59 1.82 -13.11
N THR A 30 31.36 1.59 -11.81
CA THR A 30 30.20 0.83 -11.32
C THR A 30 28.90 1.58 -11.58
N ALA A 31 28.86 2.89 -11.34
CA ALA A 31 27.69 3.72 -11.66
C ALA A 31 27.33 3.67 -13.15
N ARG A 32 28.31 3.80 -14.05
CA ARG A 32 28.11 3.64 -15.50
C ARG A 32 27.63 2.23 -15.87
N ARG A 33 28.11 1.19 -15.18
CA ARG A 33 27.60 -0.19 -15.36
C ARG A 33 26.13 -0.30 -14.96
N VAL A 34 25.71 0.32 -13.86
CA VAL A 34 24.29 0.38 -13.45
C VAL A 34 23.44 1.08 -14.51
N GLU A 35 23.86 2.28 -14.95
CA GLU A 35 23.14 3.05 -15.98
C GLU A 35 23.00 2.26 -17.29
N ARG A 36 24.10 1.67 -17.78
CA ARG A 36 24.11 0.91 -19.02
C ARG A 36 23.25 -0.35 -18.94
N SER A 37 23.40 -1.13 -17.88
CA SER A 37 22.60 -2.36 -17.69
C SER A 37 21.12 -2.07 -17.53
N ARG A 38 20.77 -0.99 -16.80
CA ARG A 38 19.39 -0.49 -16.70
C ARG A 38 18.84 -0.11 -18.06
N ALA A 39 19.59 0.68 -18.85
CA ALA A 39 19.16 1.13 -20.17
C ALA A 39 18.90 -0.04 -21.13
N GLU A 40 19.81 -1.02 -21.20
CA GLU A 40 19.63 -2.21 -22.06
C GLU A 40 18.46 -3.08 -21.60
N LEU A 41 18.28 -3.24 -20.28
CA LEU A 41 17.13 -3.96 -19.73
C LEU A 41 15.81 -3.27 -20.07
N CYS A 42 15.72 -1.95 -19.87
CA CYS A 42 14.56 -1.14 -20.24
C CYS A 42 14.26 -1.30 -21.73
N ARG A 43 15.27 -1.13 -22.59
CA ARG A 43 15.16 -1.30 -24.04
C ARG A 43 14.55 -2.65 -24.40
N LEU A 44 15.10 -3.75 -23.87
CA LEU A 44 14.61 -5.10 -24.18
C LEU A 44 13.15 -5.32 -23.77
N ILE A 45 12.76 -4.79 -22.60
CA ILE A 45 11.38 -4.88 -22.10
C ILE A 45 10.44 -4.02 -22.95
N LEU A 46 10.80 -2.77 -23.22
CA LEU A 46 9.97 -1.80 -23.94
C LEU A 46 9.75 -2.20 -25.41
N HIS A 47 10.70 -2.90 -26.03
CA HIS A 47 10.57 -3.45 -27.38
C HIS A 47 9.60 -4.67 -27.48
N SER A 48 9.01 -5.11 -26.37
CA SER A 48 8.00 -6.15 -26.35
C SER A 48 6.59 -5.56 -26.50
N GLY A 49 5.84 -5.98 -27.54
CA GLY A 49 4.47 -5.47 -27.76
C GLY A 49 3.51 -5.73 -26.59
N PHE A 50 3.76 -6.79 -25.80
CA PHE A 50 3.04 -7.03 -24.56
C PHE A 50 3.33 -5.97 -23.48
N ALA A 51 4.60 -5.59 -23.33
CA ALA A 51 5.01 -4.56 -22.38
C ALA A 51 4.44 -3.20 -22.82
N GLU A 52 4.58 -2.86 -24.11
CA GLU A 52 4.00 -1.66 -24.70
C GLU A 52 2.49 -1.55 -24.38
N ARG A 53 1.73 -2.63 -24.62
CA ARG A 53 0.29 -2.66 -24.35
C ARG A 53 -0.03 -2.53 -22.86
N SER A 54 0.79 -3.13 -22.00
CA SER A 54 0.58 -3.07 -20.56
C SER A 54 0.85 -1.66 -20.02
N LEU A 55 1.92 -1.02 -20.48
CA LEU A 55 2.31 0.34 -20.10
C LEU A 55 1.37 1.39 -20.70
N LEU A 56 0.96 1.24 -21.96
CA LEU A 56 -0.02 2.14 -22.59
C LEU A 56 -1.33 2.21 -21.78
N ARG A 57 -1.82 1.08 -21.26
CA ARG A 57 -2.99 1.08 -20.38
C ARG A 57 -2.76 1.84 -19.08
N GLN A 58 -1.55 1.80 -18.53
CA GLN A 58 -1.21 2.58 -17.34
C GLN A 58 -1.07 4.08 -17.69
N LEU A 59 -0.48 4.42 -18.84
CA LEU A 59 -0.38 5.80 -19.31
C LEU A 59 -1.76 6.43 -19.56
N LYS A 60 -2.71 5.68 -20.15
CA LYS A 60 -4.11 6.15 -20.31
C LYS A 60 -4.76 6.44 -18.97
N ARG A 61 -4.54 5.60 -17.95
CA ARG A 61 -5.01 5.87 -16.59
C ARG A 61 -4.40 7.13 -15.97
N VAL A 62 -3.15 7.45 -16.32
CA VAL A 62 -2.50 8.71 -15.89
C VAL A 62 -3.13 9.91 -16.62
N GLU A 63 -3.42 9.77 -17.91
CA GLU A 63 -4.10 10.78 -18.72
C GLU A 63 -5.52 11.08 -18.21
N GLU A 64 -6.28 10.04 -17.85
CA GLU A 64 -7.62 10.12 -17.24
C GLU A 64 -7.60 10.67 -15.80
N GLY A 65 -6.42 10.83 -15.20
CA GLY A 65 -6.26 11.31 -13.81
C GLY A 65 -6.52 10.25 -12.73
N THR A 66 -6.80 8.99 -13.09
CA THR A 66 -7.02 7.90 -12.13
C THR A 66 -5.73 7.40 -11.48
N LEU A 67 -4.58 7.60 -12.15
CA LEU A 67 -3.25 7.25 -11.63
C LEU A 67 -2.37 8.51 -11.59
N ARG A 68 -1.68 8.71 -10.46
CA ARG A 68 -0.69 9.79 -10.34
C ARG A 68 0.53 9.51 -11.21
N ILE A 69 1.06 10.54 -11.87
CA ILE A 69 2.17 10.39 -12.85
C ILE A 69 3.46 9.90 -12.18
N GLU A 70 3.68 10.30 -10.93
CA GLU A 70 4.85 9.94 -10.13
C GLU A 70 4.83 8.49 -9.71
N HIS A 71 3.67 7.81 -9.74
CA HIS A 71 3.65 6.38 -9.47
C HIS A 71 4.22 5.57 -10.63
N LEU A 72 4.13 6.05 -11.88
CA LEU A 72 4.57 5.31 -13.06
C LEU A 72 5.94 5.77 -13.58
N LEU A 73 6.18 7.08 -13.51
CA LEU A 73 7.34 7.74 -14.10
C LEU A 73 8.34 8.21 -13.04
N ASP A 74 9.61 8.28 -13.43
CA ASP A 74 10.68 8.78 -12.58
C ASP A 74 10.73 10.32 -12.59
N VAL A 75 9.69 10.94 -12.04
CA VAL A 75 9.55 12.40 -11.95
C VAL A 75 9.70 12.83 -10.48
N PRO A 76 10.50 13.87 -10.18
CA PRO A 76 10.58 14.41 -8.83
C PRO A 76 9.21 14.93 -8.34
N PHE A 77 8.86 14.60 -7.09
CA PHE A 77 7.56 14.93 -6.50
C PHE A 77 7.31 16.44 -6.36
N ASN A 78 8.35 17.27 -6.35
CA ASN A 78 8.22 18.70 -6.09
C ASN A 78 8.29 19.57 -7.37
N ASP A 79 8.57 18.98 -8.54
CA ASP A 79 8.65 19.74 -9.79
C ASP A 79 7.29 19.80 -10.49
N VAL A 80 6.51 20.83 -10.16
CA VAL A 80 5.19 21.06 -10.77
C VAL A 80 5.33 21.40 -12.26
N ALA A 81 6.38 22.13 -12.65
CA ALA A 81 6.60 22.56 -14.01
C ALA A 81 6.89 21.37 -14.93
N GLU A 82 7.76 20.46 -14.50
CA GLU A 82 8.09 19.23 -15.22
C GLU A 82 6.86 18.33 -15.36
N LYS A 83 6.07 18.14 -14.30
CA LYS A 83 4.82 17.37 -14.37
C LYS A 83 3.83 17.94 -15.37
N CYS A 84 3.67 19.27 -15.40
CA CYS A 84 2.80 19.94 -16.36
C CYS A 84 3.31 19.82 -17.81
N ARG A 85 4.64 19.82 -18.02
CA ARG A 85 5.25 19.57 -19.34
C ARG A 85 5.04 18.12 -19.78
N LEU A 86 5.29 17.17 -18.89
CA LEU A 86 5.12 15.74 -19.16
C LEU A 86 3.67 15.37 -19.43
N ARG A 87 2.70 15.90 -18.67
CA ARG A 87 1.27 15.69 -18.95
C ARG A 87 0.85 16.20 -20.34
N ARG A 88 1.33 17.38 -20.75
CA ARG A 88 1.07 17.93 -22.09
C ARG A 88 1.71 17.09 -23.19
N ALA A 89 2.92 16.58 -22.96
CA ALA A 89 3.58 15.67 -23.89
C ALA A 89 2.91 14.29 -23.93
N LEU A 90 2.36 13.83 -22.79
CA LEU A 90 1.81 12.48 -22.62
C LEU A 90 0.68 12.20 -23.60
N THR A 91 -0.28 13.11 -23.78
CA THR A 91 -1.39 12.91 -24.73
C THR A 91 -0.90 12.68 -26.15
N ARG A 92 0.10 13.44 -26.61
CA ARG A 92 0.71 13.24 -27.94
C ARG A 92 1.43 11.90 -28.02
N ASN A 93 2.24 11.57 -27.02
CA ASN A 93 3.00 10.33 -26.97
C ASN A 93 2.09 9.09 -26.91
N VAL A 94 0.99 9.13 -26.13
CA VAL A 94 0.00 8.05 -26.01
C VAL A 94 -0.66 7.79 -27.36
N GLN A 95 -1.05 8.85 -28.08
CA GLN A 95 -1.62 8.71 -29.42
C GLN A 95 -0.63 8.13 -30.42
N GLU A 96 0.63 8.58 -30.39
CA GLU A 96 1.69 8.07 -31.27
C GLU A 96 1.96 6.58 -31.01
N ILE A 97 2.16 6.21 -29.76
CA ILE A 97 2.33 4.81 -29.32
C ILE A 97 1.15 3.96 -29.79
N GLU A 98 -0.09 4.41 -29.57
CA GLU A 98 -1.28 3.64 -29.94
C GLU A 98 -1.37 3.41 -31.45
N ARG A 99 -1.05 4.43 -32.27
CA ARG A 99 -1.00 4.31 -33.73
C ARG A 99 0.03 3.27 -34.16
N ASP A 100 1.25 3.33 -33.65
CA ASP A 100 2.32 2.43 -34.07
C ASP A 100 2.15 1.01 -33.54
N MET A 101 1.63 0.86 -32.33
CA MET A 101 1.20 -0.44 -31.79
C MET A 101 0.12 -1.10 -32.66
N ASN A 102 -0.89 -0.33 -33.09
CA ASN A 102 -1.93 -0.84 -33.97
C ASN A 102 -1.36 -1.25 -35.33
N ARG A 103 -0.46 -0.44 -35.91
CA ARG A 103 0.27 -0.80 -37.13
C ARG A 103 1.03 -2.10 -36.96
N SER A 104 1.82 -2.26 -35.89
CA SER A 104 2.54 -3.52 -35.63
C SER A 104 1.61 -4.72 -35.50
N ARG A 105 0.51 -4.58 -34.76
CA ARG A 105 -0.49 -5.64 -34.57
C ARG A 105 -1.14 -6.07 -35.89
N THR A 106 -1.46 -5.12 -36.78
CA THR A 106 -2.02 -5.46 -38.10
C THR A 106 -1.02 -6.23 -38.96
N GLN A 107 0.27 -5.86 -38.95
CA GLN A 107 1.32 -6.59 -39.67
C GLN A 107 1.50 -8.02 -39.12
N LEU A 108 1.47 -8.18 -37.79
CA LEU A 108 1.52 -9.50 -37.16
C LEU A 108 0.30 -10.35 -37.54
N ALA A 109 -0.91 -9.77 -37.55
CA ALA A 109 -2.12 -10.46 -37.97
C ALA A 109 -2.06 -10.90 -39.44
N ARG A 110 -1.52 -10.06 -40.34
CA ARG A 110 -1.26 -10.38 -41.76
C ARG A 110 -0.22 -11.49 -41.94
N SER A 111 0.74 -11.63 -41.03
CA SER A 111 1.67 -12.79 -41.08
C SER A 111 0.97 -14.13 -40.79
N ALA A 112 -0.16 -14.08 -40.07
CA ALA A 112 -0.92 -15.25 -39.64
C ALA A 112 -2.07 -15.64 -40.60
N THR A 113 -2.23 -14.96 -41.74
CA THR A 113 -3.24 -15.34 -42.74
C THR A 113 -2.86 -16.68 -43.41
N PRO A 114 -3.84 -17.61 -43.54
CA PRO A 114 -3.68 -18.79 -44.39
C PRO A 114 -3.43 -18.38 -45.84
N GLY A 115 -2.48 -19.02 -46.53
CA GLY A 115 -2.20 -18.75 -47.96
C GLY A 115 -1.00 -17.86 -48.28
N ALA A 116 -0.44 -17.12 -47.33
CA ALA A 116 0.76 -16.29 -47.59
C ALA A 116 2.04 -17.14 -47.76
N SER A 117 2.86 -16.82 -48.77
CA SER A 117 4.15 -17.46 -49.00
C SER A 117 5.15 -17.19 -47.85
N LEU A 118 6.13 -18.09 -47.66
CA LEU A 118 7.13 -17.97 -46.60
C LEU A 118 7.92 -16.64 -46.66
N PRO A 119 8.38 -16.16 -47.84
CA PRO A 119 9.03 -14.85 -47.95
C PRO A 119 8.13 -13.67 -47.53
N VAL A 120 6.85 -13.68 -47.94
CA VAL A 120 5.88 -12.64 -47.59
C VAL A 120 5.61 -12.62 -46.09
N ARG A 121 5.46 -13.79 -45.46
CA ARG A 121 5.32 -13.91 -43.99
C ARG A 121 6.53 -13.37 -43.25
N ARG A 122 7.74 -13.68 -43.72
CA ARG A 122 8.98 -13.17 -43.12
C ARG A 122 9.06 -11.64 -43.21
N ASN A 123 8.62 -11.06 -44.34
CA ASN A 123 8.55 -9.60 -44.49
C ASN A 123 7.58 -8.95 -43.49
N TYR A 124 6.38 -9.52 -43.33
CA TYR A 124 5.41 -9.02 -42.34
C TYR A 124 5.93 -9.07 -40.90
N LEU A 125 6.63 -10.15 -40.52
CA LEU A 125 7.26 -10.25 -39.20
C LEU A 125 8.38 -9.22 -39.01
N ARG A 126 9.19 -8.97 -40.05
CA ARG A 126 10.25 -7.94 -40.02
C ARG A 126 9.66 -6.54 -39.88
N ASN A 127 8.62 -6.22 -40.63
CA ASN A 127 7.94 -4.93 -40.54
C ASN A 127 7.22 -4.73 -39.20
N SER A 128 6.63 -5.79 -38.64
CA SER A 128 6.07 -5.75 -37.28
C SER A 128 7.16 -5.49 -36.22
N ALA A 129 8.36 -6.07 -36.37
CA ALA A 129 9.48 -5.78 -35.47
C ALA A 129 9.95 -4.32 -35.58
N ARG A 130 10.14 -3.80 -36.80
CA ARG A 130 10.51 -2.39 -37.04
C ARG A 130 9.48 -1.41 -36.47
N ASN A 131 8.19 -1.67 -36.69
CA ASN A 131 7.14 -0.79 -36.15
C ASN A 131 7.13 -0.77 -34.62
N ARG A 132 7.56 -1.86 -33.96
CA ARG A 132 7.75 -1.87 -32.50
C ARG A 132 8.96 -1.08 -32.05
N GLU A 133 10.05 -1.10 -32.81
CA GLU A 133 11.21 -0.24 -32.50
C GLU A 133 10.83 1.24 -32.46
N VAL A 134 9.93 1.69 -33.34
CA VAL A 134 9.41 3.07 -33.34
C VAL A 134 8.59 3.35 -32.07
N ALA A 135 7.63 2.48 -31.75
CA ALA A 135 6.82 2.64 -30.53
C ALA A 135 7.68 2.59 -29.25
N ALA A 136 8.66 1.68 -29.22
CA ALA A 136 9.60 1.53 -28.12
C ALA A 136 10.51 2.76 -27.99
N ALA A 137 10.94 3.39 -29.07
CA ALA A 137 11.74 4.62 -29.03
C ALA A 137 10.97 5.78 -28.37
N VAL A 138 9.66 5.90 -28.64
CA VAL A 138 8.81 6.88 -27.94
C VAL A 138 8.68 6.53 -26.44
N MET A 139 8.53 5.24 -26.12
CA MET A 139 8.48 4.78 -24.73
C MET A 139 9.79 4.96 -23.99
N GLU A 140 10.95 4.83 -24.64
CA GLU A 140 12.26 5.02 -24.01
C GLU A 140 12.49 6.47 -23.59
N ARG A 141 11.89 7.42 -24.30
CA ARG A 141 11.88 8.84 -23.91
C ARG A 141 11.03 9.08 -22.65
N ILE A 142 10.10 8.18 -22.35
CA ILE A 142 9.29 8.21 -21.14
C ILE A 142 10.08 7.46 -20.06
N GLN A 143 10.58 8.19 -19.05
CA GLN A 143 11.38 7.59 -17.98
C GLN A 143 10.51 6.75 -17.04
N PHE A 144 10.28 5.48 -17.38
CA PHE A 144 9.55 4.54 -16.54
C PHE A 144 10.37 4.08 -15.33
N ARG A 145 9.69 3.82 -14.22
CA ARG A 145 10.31 3.22 -13.04
C ARG A 145 10.48 1.71 -13.22
N MET A 146 11.61 1.19 -12.75
CA MET A 146 11.95 -0.24 -12.83
C MET A 146 10.92 -1.15 -12.13
N GLU A 147 10.30 -0.64 -11.06
CA GLU A 147 9.24 -1.34 -10.29
C GLU A 147 8.04 -1.78 -11.16
N HIS A 148 7.77 -1.08 -12.27
CA HIS A 148 6.71 -1.45 -13.22
C HIS A 148 7.21 -2.29 -14.40
N LEU A 149 8.50 -2.22 -14.72
CA LEU A 149 9.10 -2.93 -15.85
C LEU A 149 9.47 -4.38 -15.50
N GLU A 150 10.07 -4.62 -14.33
CA GLU A 150 10.49 -5.97 -13.90
C GLU A 150 9.34 -7.00 -13.84
N PRO A 151 8.12 -6.64 -13.35
CA PRO A 151 6.98 -7.56 -13.39
C PRO A 151 6.57 -7.94 -14.81
N LEU A 152 6.81 -7.08 -15.81
CA LEU A 152 6.51 -7.38 -17.21
C LEU A 152 7.45 -8.45 -17.75
N LEU A 153 8.75 -8.39 -17.44
CA LEU A 153 9.70 -9.45 -17.79
C LEU A 153 9.28 -10.80 -17.19
N THR A 154 8.83 -10.80 -15.93
CA THR A 154 8.31 -12.02 -15.28
C THR A 154 7.05 -12.56 -15.99
N ARG A 155 6.17 -11.68 -16.48
CA ARG A 155 4.99 -12.06 -17.28
C ARG A 155 5.38 -12.60 -18.66
N LEU A 156 6.38 -12.01 -19.32
CA LEU A 156 6.93 -12.49 -20.59
C LEU A 156 7.54 -13.89 -20.43
N ALA A 157 8.35 -14.11 -19.40
CA ALA A 157 8.94 -15.41 -19.09
C ALA A 157 7.87 -16.47 -18.78
N ARG A 158 6.78 -16.11 -18.10
CA ARG A 158 5.61 -17.00 -17.92
C ARG A 158 4.92 -17.30 -19.26
N GLY A 159 4.82 -16.31 -20.15
CA GLY A 159 4.32 -16.48 -21.52
C GLY A 159 5.16 -17.46 -22.33
N LEU A 160 6.49 -17.33 -22.27
CA LEU A 160 7.43 -18.23 -22.93
C LEU A 160 7.29 -19.68 -22.45
N ARG A 161 7.22 -19.92 -21.13
CA ARG A 161 6.99 -21.26 -20.57
C ARG A 161 5.69 -21.88 -21.07
N ARG A 162 4.64 -21.08 -21.30
CA ARG A 162 3.38 -21.54 -21.91
C ARG A 162 3.56 -21.93 -23.38
N PHE A 163 4.36 -21.19 -24.15
CA PHE A 163 4.69 -21.57 -25.53
C PHE A 163 5.42 -22.90 -25.60
N GLU A 164 6.45 -23.09 -24.77
CA GLU A 164 7.22 -24.33 -24.72
C GLU A 164 6.35 -25.52 -24.36
N ARG A 165 5.46 -25.38 -23.37
CA ARG A 165 4.48 -26.42 -23.01
C ARG A 165 3.58 -26.80 -24.19
N ILE A 166 3.06 -25.81 -24.92
CA ILE A 166 2.22 -26.07 -26.10
C ILE A 166 3.05 -26.73 -27.20
N ALA A 167 4.29 -26.33 -27.41
CA ALA A 167 5.18 -26.94 -28.41
C ALA A 167 5.44 -28.42 -28.10
N ARG A 168 5.74 -28.77 -26.84
CA ARG A 168 5.89 -30.17 -26.38
C ARG A 168 4.61 -30.98 -26.60
N GLN A 169 3.45 -30.40 -26.27
CA GLN A 169 2.15 -31.05 -26.50
C GLN A 169 1.84 -31.24 -27.99
N GLN A 170 2.24 -30.29 -28.85
CA GLN A 170 2.10 -30.43 -30.30
C GLN A 170 2.98 -31.55 -30.85
N GLN A 171 4.19 -31.72 -30.33
CA GLN A 171 5.10 -32.79 -30.73
C GLN A 171 4.57 -34.16 -30.30
N ALA A 172 4.14 -34.30 -29.04
CA ALA A 172 3.50 -35.52 -28.54
C ALA A 172 2.20 -35.88 -29.30
N ALA A 173 1.39 -34.89 -29.67
CA ALA A 173 0.18 -35.13 -30.46
C ALA A 173 0.46 -35.52 -31.91
N ARG A 174 1.63 -35.16 -32.46
CA ARG A 174 2.05 -35.59 -33.81
C ARG A 174 2.51 -37.04 -33.81
N THR A 175 3.18 -37.49 -32.75
CA THR A 175 3.64 -38.88 -32.61
C THR A 175 2.48 -39.86 -32.37
N SER A 176 1.36 -39.42 -31.80
CA SER A 176 0.19 -40.27 -31.49
C SER A 176 -0.90 -40.30 -32.59
N GLY A 177 -0.63 -39.82 -33.81
CA GLY A 177 -1.60 -39.81 -34.93
C GLY A 177 -1.91 -38.40 -35.47
N GLY A 178 -1.53 -38.17 -36.73
CA GLY A 178 -1.25 -36.84 -37.31
C GLY A 178 -2.39 -35.84 -37.54
N ASN A 179 -3.65 -36.12 -37.16
CA ASN A 179 -4.75 -35.18 -37.40
C ASN A 179 -5.83 -35.16 -36.31
N SER A 180 -5.42 -35.30 -35.05
CA SER A 180 -6.35 -35.22 -33.92
C SER A 180 -6.94 -33.80 -33.75
N PRO A 181 -8.24 -33.66 -33.41
CA PRO A 181 -8.87 -32.39 -32.96
C PRO A 181 -8.03 -31.65 -31.91
N ARG A 182 -7.28 -32.40 -31.10
CA ARG A 182 -6.32 -31.90 -30.11
C ARG A 182 -5.23 -31.02 -30.73
N LEU A 183 -4.70 -31.36 -31.91
CA LEU A 183 -3.66 -30.58 -32.58
C LEU A 183 -4.21 -29.23 -33.09
N ILE A 184 -5.44 -29.23 -33.60
CA ILE A 184 -6.15 -27.99 -34.02
C ILE A 184 -6.37 -27.07 -32.82
N ALA A 185 -6.84 -27.62 -31.69
CA ALA A 185 -7.02 -26.87 -30.45
C ALA A 185 -5.69 -26.26 -29.96
N LEU A 186 -4.58 -27.03 -30.00
CA LEU A 186 -3.25 -26.54 -29.63
C LEU A 186 -2.73 -25.45 -30.59
N LYS A 187 -2.96 -25.57 -31.91
CA LYS A 187 -2.63 -24.53 -32.90
C LYS A 187 -3.41 -23.24 -32.62
N ARG A 188 -4.71 -23.33 -32.32
CA ARG A 188 -5.55 -22.17 -31.93
C ARG A 188 -5.04 -21.52 -30.64
N ARG A 189 -4.71 -22.32 -29.62
CA ARG A 189 -4.16 -21.83 -28.34
C ARG A 189 -2.82 -21.12 -28.54
N ARG A 190 -1.93 -21.67 -29.36
CA ARG A 190 -0.65 -21.04 -29.72
C ARG A 190 -0.88 -19.70 -30.42
N ARG A 191 -1.83 -19.62 -31.36
CA ARG A 191 -2.17 -18.38 -32.07
C ARG A 191 -2.69 -17.29 -31.12
N ARG A 192 -3.61 -17.66 -30.21
CA ARG A 192 -4.10 -16.73 -29.17
C ARG A 192 -2.96 -16.19 -28.29
N LEU A 193 -1.98 -17.03 -27.93
CA LEU A 193 -0.82 -16.55 -27.16
C LEU A 193 0.05 -15.57 -27.95
N ILE A 194 0.25 -15.80 -29.26
CA ILE A 194 0.97 -14.86 -30.13
C ILE A 194 0.22 -13.52 -30.20
N GLU A 195 -1.10 -13.53 -30.29
CA GLU A 195 -1.92 -12.31 -30.30
C GLU A 195 -1.86 -11.54 -28.98
N ILE A 196 -1.81 -12.24 -27.84
CA ILE A 196 -1.69 -11.63 -26.51
C ILE A 196 -0.29 -11.05 -26.29
N LEU A 197 0.75 -11.82 -26.60
CA LEU A 197 2.14 -11.45 -26.36
C LEU A 197 2.72 -10.53 -27.45
N GLN A 198 2.05 -10.47 -28.61
CA GLN A 198 2.45 -9.72 -29.79
C GLN A 198 3.86 -10.06 -30.31
N GLU A 199 4.32 -11.28 -30.04
CA GLU A 199 5.63 -11.77 -30.45
C GLU A 199 5.58 -13.24 -30.87
N SER A 200 6.51 -13.62 -31.74
CA SER A 200 6.75 -15.02 -32.08
C SER A 200 7.51 -15.73 -30.94
N PRO A 201 7.32 -17.05 -30.76
CA PRO A 201 7.99 -17.78 -29.67
C PRO A 201 9.52 -17.70 -29.70
N GLY A 202 10.13 -17.72 -30.89
CA GLY A 202 11.59 -17.63 -31.03
C GLY A 202 12.13 -16.23 -30.71
N SER A 203 11.43 -15.18 -31.14
CA SER A 203 11.78 -13.79 -30.80
C SER A 203 11.64 -13.55 -29.30
N LEU A 204 10.55 -14.04 -28.70
CA LEU A 204 10.30 -13.90 -27.27
C LEU A 204 11.36 -14.63 -26.45
N ARG A 205 11.78 -15.84 -26.86
CA ARG A 205 12.83 -16.60 -26.19
C ARG A 205 14.14 -15.80 -26.12
N ARG A 206 14.64 -15.35 -27.26
CA ARG A 206 15.88 -14.55 -27.33
C ARG A 206 15.80 -13.32 -26.43
N ARG A 207 14.69 -12.57 -26.50
CA ARG A 207 14.47 -11.39 -25.67
C ARG A 207 14.45 -11.71 -24.18
N VAL A 208 13.73 -12.74 -23.76
CA VAL A 208 13.64 -13.11 -22.34
C VAL A 208 14.99 -13.58 -21.81
N ASP A 209 15.73 -14.35 -22.59
CA ASP A 209 17.05 -14.85 -22.20
C ASP A 209 18.04 -13.68 -22.08
N GLU A 210 18.08 -12.77 -23.05
CA GLU A 210 18.92 -11.58 -23.04
C GLU A 210 18.53 -10.60 -21.91
N ALA A 211 17.24 -10.36 -21.73
CA ALA A 211 16.74 -9.46 -20.67
C ALA A 211 17.05 -10.01 -19.28
N ARG A 212 17.06 -11.33 -19.08
CA ARG A 212 17.47 -11.93 -17.80
C ARG A 212 18.95 -11.74 -17.51
N GLN A 213 19.81 -11.91 -18.51
CA GLN A 213 21.24 -11.65 -18.35
C GLN A 213 21.51 -10.18 -18.00
N TRP A 214 20.81 -9.25 -18.65
CA TRP A 214 20.92 -7.83 -18.29
C TRP A 214 20.31 -7.50 -16.93
N GLN A 215 19.22 -8.17 -16.54
CA GLN A 215 18.63 -8.05 -15.20
C GLN A 215 19.61 -8.48 -14.11
N GLU A 216 20.26 -9.62 -14.28
CA GLU A 216 21.29 -10.12 -13.36
C GLU A 216 22.44 -9.11 -13.25
N ARG A 217 22.99 -8.66 -14.39
CA ARG A 217 24.05 -7.63 -14.43
C ARG A 217 23.65 -6.31 -13.77
N TYR A 218 22.39 -5.90 -13.95
CA TYR A 218 21.84 -4.70 -13.32
C TYR A 218 21.77 -4.85 -11.80
N HIS A 219 21.19 -5.94 -11.31
CA HIS A 219 21.12 -6.20 -9.87
C HIS A 219 22.52 -6.34 -9.26
N GLU A 220 23.43 -7.07 -9.90
CA GLU A 220 24.82 -7.20 -9.44
C GLU A 220 25.52 -5.85 -9.32
N ALA A 221 25.49 -5.03 -10.38
CA ALA A 221 26.14 -3.72 -10.37
C ALA A 221 25.51 -2.78 -9.33
N ARG A 222 24.17 -2.81 -9.20
CA ARG A 222 23.41 -2.03 -8.23
C ARG A 222 23.73 -2.45 -6.80
N HIS A 223 23.77 -3.74 -6.53
CA HIS A 223 24.15 -4.29 -5.22
C HIS A 223 25.60 -3.99 -4.91
N HIS A 224 26.51 -4.09 -5.87
CA HIS A 224 27.92 -3.78 -5.67
C HIS A 224 28.14 -2.31 -5.28
N LEU A 225 27.53 -1.36 -6.00
CA LEU A 225 27.63 0.07 -5.67
C LEU A 225 27.03 0.39 -4.30
N ALA A 226 25.89 -0.22 -3.97
CA ALA A 226 25.25 -0.04 -2.67
C ALA A 226 26.09 -0.65 -1.52
N ALA A 227 26.57 -1.88 -1.70
CA ALA A 227 27.35 -2.62 -0.72
C ALA A 227 28.63 -1.88 -0.32
N ALA A 228 29.35 -1.32 -1.30
CA ALA A 228 30.54 -0.52 -1.07
C ALA A 228 30.29 0.73 -0.20
N ASN A 229 29.06 1.24 -0.21
CA ASN A 229 28.66 2.48 0.46
C ASN A 229 27.86 2.26 1.76
N LEU A 230 27.72 1.03 2.25
CA LEU A 230 26.98 0.74 3.49
C LEU A 230 27.57 1.47 4.71
N ARG A 231 28.91 1.65 4.77
CA ARG A 231 29.58 2.40 5.84
C ARG A 231 29.10 3.86 5.94
N LEU A 232 28.80 4.49 4.80
CA LEU A 232 28.25 5.85 4.77
C LEU A 232 26.90 5.90 5.49
N VAL A 233 26.01 4.93 5.24
CA VAL A 233 24.69 4.84 5.90
C VAL A 233 24.86 4.74 7.41
N ILE A 234 25.75 3.86 7.87
CA ILE A 234 26.02 3.67 9.31
C ILE A 234 26.51 4.99 9.94
N SER A 235 27.42 5.71 9.27
CA SER A 235 27.92 7.00 9.77
C SER A 235 26.82 8.06 9.90
N ILE A 236 25.87 8.08 8.96
CA ILE A 236 24.75 9.02 8.98
C ILE A 236 23.74 8.61 10.06
N ALA A 237 23.40 7.32 10.15
CA ALA A 237 22.42 6.76 11.09
C ALA A 237 22.84 6.94 12.56
N LYS A 238 24.15 6.95 12.87
CA LYS A 238 24.65 7.24 14.22
C LYS A 238 24.11 8.54 14.82
N ARG A 239 23.88 9.57 14.00
CA ARG A 239 23.34 10.89 14.44
C ARG A 239 21.84 10.85 14.79
N TYR A 240 21.14 9.78 14.43
CA TYR A 240 19.70 9.61 14.65
C TYR A 240 19.39 8.58 15.73
N ARG A 241 20.40 8.11 16.47
CA ARG A 241 20.20 7.26 17.65
C ARG A 241 19.29 7.96 18.66
N GLU A 242 18.59 7.16 19.46
CA GLU A 242 17.71 7.61 20.55
C GLU A 242 16.45 8.38 20.11
N ARG A 243 16.12 8.38 18.81
CA ARG A 243 14.88 8.98 18.27
C ARG A 243 13.70 8.01 18.19
N GLY A 244 13.64 7.05 19.11
CA GLY A 244 12.54 6.08 19.24
C GLY A 244 12.60 4.84 18.33
N LEU A 245 13.55 4.76 17.40
CA LEU A 245 13.77 3.56 16.57
C LEU A 245 15.07 2.85 16.94
N SER A 246 15.10 1.52 16.75
CA SER A 246 16.32 0.72 16.91
C SER A 246 17.40 1.17 15.92
N PHE A 247 18.66 1.03 16.31
CA PHE A 247 19.78 1.39 15.44
C PHE A 247 19.81 0.57 14.15
N LEU A 248 19.42 -0.70 14.20
CA LEU A 248 19.31 -1.55 13.01
C LEU A 248 18.22 -1.04 12.07
N ASP A 249 17.06 -0.64 12.60
CA ASP A 249 15.95 -0.13 11.79
C ASP A 249 16.34 1.17 11.08
N LEU A 250 17.03 2.08 11.79
CA LEU A 250 17.59 3.30 11.19
C LEU A 250 18.57 2.97 10.05
N ILE A 251 19.42 1.95 10.23
CA ILE A 251 20.33 1.50 9.17
C ILE A 251 19.55 0.92 7.99
N GLN A 252 18.53 0.08 8.21
CA GLN A 252 17.76 -0.53 7.13
C GLN A 252 17.01 0.52 6.31
N GLU A 253 16.39 1.49 6.97
CA GLU A 253 15.71 2.61 6.30
C GLU A 253 16.70 3.51 5.55
N GLY A 254 17.87 3.72 6.13
CA GLY A 254 18.99 4.38 5.46
C GLY A 254 19.49 3.61 4.24
N ASN A 255 19.58 2.28 4.29
CA ASN A 255 19.96 1.41 3.18
C ASN A 255 18.90 1.47 2.06
N GLY A 256 17.61 1.54 2.41
CA GLY A 256 16.54 1.81 1.45
C GLY A 256 16.69 3.17 0.76
N GLY A 257 17.11 4.20 1.50
CA GLY A 257 17.49 5.51 0.95
C GLY A 257 18.71 5.43 0.02
N LEU A 258 19.74 4.69 0.41
CA LEU A 258 20.94 4.46 -0.40
C LEU A 258 20.63 3.77 -1.72
N LEU A 259 19.79 2.73 -1.71
CA LEU A 259 19.37 2.03 -2.91
C LEU A 259 18.61 2.96 -3.88
N LYS A 260 17.75 3.84 -3.36
CA LYS A 260 17.09 4.88 -4.17
C LYS A 260 18.09 5.88 -4.74
N ALA A 261 19.16 6.19 -3.99
CA ALA A 261 20.23 7.04 -4.50
C ALA A 261 20.97 6.35 -5.65
N VAL A 262 21.30 5.07 -5.53
CA VAL A 262 21.92 4.28 -6.62
C VAL A 262 21.06 4.29 -7.88
N ASP A 263 19.74 4.10 -7.73
CA ASP A 263 18.82 4.03 -8.86
C ASP A 263 18.70 5.35 -9.63
N LYS A 264 18.95 6.48 -8.97
CA LYS A 264 18.77 7.85 -9.50
C LYS A 264 20.07 8.61 -9.71
N PHE A 265 21.22 8.00 -9.40
CA PHE A 265 22.50 8.66 -9.53
C PHE A 265 22.88 8.77 -11.01
N GLU A 266 23.30 9.96 -11.41
CA GLU A 266 23.79 10.24 -12.76
C GLU A 266 25.29 10.53 -12.72
N SER A 267 26.09 9.60 -13.22
CA SER A 267 27.55 9.66 -13.24
C SER A 267 28.08 10.82 -14.10
N ALA A 268 27.30 11.27 -15.09
CA ALA A 268 27.65 12.36 -15.99
C ALA A 268 27.72 13.74 -15.31
N ARG A 269 27.06 13.93 -14.16
CA ARG A 269 27.03 15.23 -13.45
C ARG A 269 28.33 15.55 -12.70
N GLY A 270 29.27 14.61 -12.61
CA GLY A 270 30.59 14.83 -12.01
C GLY A 270 30.62 14.97 -10.47
N LEU A 271 29.47 14.85 -9.80
CA LEU A 271 29.35 14.85 -8.35
C LEU A 271 29.78 13.50 -7.76
N LYS A 272 30.41 13.51 -6.57
CA LYS A 272 30.71 12.29 -5.82
C LYS A 272 29.40 11.62 -5.39
N PHE A 273 29.32 10.30 -5.48
CA PHE A 273 28.12 9.56 -5.09
C PHE A 273 27.76 9.79 -3.62
N SER A 274 28.75 9.83 -2.72
CA SER A 274 28.55 10.06 -1.29
C SER A 274 27.81 11.37 -0.97
N THR A 275 28.13 12.46 -1.68
CA THR A 275 27.45 13.76 -1.52
C THR A 275 25.98 13.65 -1.90
N TYR A 276 25.68 12.99 -3.02
CA TYR A 276 24.32 12.78 -3.49
C TYR A 276 23.53 11.82 -2.58
N ALA A 277 24.12 10.69 -2.22
CA ALA A 277 23.52 9.64 -1.41
C ALA A 277 23.18 10.14 0.01
N THR A 278 23.98 11.04 0.58
CA THR A 278 23.74 11.58 1.93
C THR A 278 22.34 12.17 2.07
N TRP A 279 21.83 12.89 1.06
CA TRP A 279 20.48 13.45 1.08
C TRP A 279 19.40 12.36 1.13
N TRP A 280 19.51 11.35 0.26
CA TRP A 280 18.55 10.24 0.19
C TRP A 280 18.57 9.37 1.44
N ILE A 281 19.74 9.11 2.02
CA ILE A 281 19.89 8.36 3.27
C ILE A 281 19.22 9.14 4.41
N ARG A 282 19.52 10.43 4.54
CA ARG A 282 18.90 11.30 5.56
C ARG A 282 17.38 11.36 5.39
N GLN A 283 16.90 11.45 4.16
CA GLN A 283 15.47 11.48 3.85
C GLN A 283 14.77 10.18 4.23
N GLY A 284 15.37 9.02 3.90
CA GLY A 284 14.86 7.70 4.30
C GLY A 284 14.73 7.57 5.82
N ILE A 285 15.83 7.85 6.54
CA ILE A 285 15.88 7.79 8.00
C ILE A 285 14.86 8.75 8.64
N SER A 286 14.84 10.01 8.20
CA SER A 286 13.95 11.03 8.78
C SER A 286 12.47 10.71 8.54
N ARG A 287 12.16 10.13 7.37
CA ARG A 287 10.81 9.64 7.06
C ARG A 287 10.43 8.47 7.96
N ALA A 288 11.32 7.49 8.10
CA ALA A 288 11.06 6.32 8.95
C ALA A 288 10.80 6.70 10.41
N ILE A 289 11.60 7.63 10.96
CA ILE A 289 11.36 8.16 12.31
C ILE A 289 9.96 8.78 12.38
N ARG A 290 9.55 9.61 11.42
CA ARG A 290 8.22 10.22 11.44
C ARG A 290 7.08 9.22 11.32
N GLU A 291 7.26 8.16 10.56
CA GLU A 291 6.21 7.16 10.29
C GLU A 291 6.11 6.10 11.39
N HIS A 292 7.23 5.67 11.98
CA HIS A 292 7.33 4.46 12.82
C HIS A 292 7.88 4.68 14.25
N SER A 293 8.39 5.86 14.61
CA SER A 293 8.96 6.07 15.96
C SER A 293 7.94 6.12 17.09
N ARG A 294 6.64 6.19 16.76
CA ARG A 294 5.56 6.40 17.73
C ARG A 294 4.61 5.22 17.76
N THR A 295 4.13 4.90 18.95
CA THR A 295 3.08 3.90 19.19
C THR A 295 1.79 4.27 18.46
N VAL A 296 1.40 5.55 18.51
CA VAL A 296 0.26 6.09 17.77
C VAL A 296 0.78 6.85 16.56
N HIS A 297 0.43 6.37 15.36
CA HIS A 297 0.86 7.01 14.12
C HIS A 297 0.23 8.39 13.95
N VAL A 298 1.07 9.41 13.80
CA VAL A 298 0.65 10.78 13.53
C VAL A 298 0.97 11.12 12.07
N PRO A 299 0.00 11.62 11.28
CA PRO A 299 0.25 12.03 9.91
C PRO A 299 1.41 13.01 9.78
N SER A 300 2.22 12.85 8.74
CA SER A 300 3.47 13.58 8.56
C SER A 300 3.31 15.10 8.70
N GLN A 301 2.31 15.72 8.04
CA GLN A 301 2.08 17.17 8.12
C GLN A 301 1.85 17.67 9.55
N LYS A 302 1.12 16.89 10.36
CA LYS A 302 0.82 17.24 11.76
C LYS A 302 2.07 17.10 12.64
N ALA A 303 2.85 16.04 12.45
CA ALA A 303 4.13 15.85 13.13
C ALA A 303 5.16 16.95 12.78
N GLU A 304 5.14 17.48 11.55
CA GLU A 304 6.01 18.60 11.16
C GLU A 304 5.64 19.90 11.85
N LYS A 305 4.35 20.22 11.89
CA LYS A 305 3.86 21.40 12.60
C LYS A 305 4.22 21.33 14.08
N ALA A 306 3.99 20.17 14.72
CA ALA A 306 4.35 19.96 16.13
C ALA A 306 5.87 20.09 16.37
N GLY A 307 6.69 19.52 15.49
CA GLY A 307 8.15 19.67 15.55
C GLY A 307 8.62 21.13 15.38
N ARG A 308 7.97 21.91 14.51
CA ARG A 308 8.25 23.35 14.35
C ARG A 308 7.90 24.12 15.62
N ILE A 309 6.73 23.88 16.20
CA ILE A 309 6.31 24.48 17.48
C ILE A 309 7.32 24.17 18.58
N ARG A 310 7.80 22.92 18.69
CA ARG A 310 8.81 22.55 19.68
C ARG A 310 10.15 23.26 19.45
N SER A 311 10.56 23.38 18.19
CA SER A 311 11.80 24.08 17.83
C SER A 311 11.73 25.58 18.12
N THR A 312 10.59 26.23 17.86
CA THR A 312 10.39 27.64 18.22
C THR A 312 10.32 27.83 19.72
N LEU A 313 9.58 26.98 20.45
CA LEU A 313 9.57 26.99 21.93
C LEU A 313 10.99 26.90 22.51
N HIS A 314 11.82 25.99 22.00
CA HIS A 314 13.20 25.87 22.44
C HIS A 314 14.07 27.07 22.05
N SER A 315 13.86 27.65 20.86
CA SER A 315 14.65 28.80 20.38
C SER A 315 14.30 30.09 21.14
N VAL A 316 13.00 30.34 21.37
CA VAL A 316 12.52 31.50 22.14
C VAL A 316 12.91 31.36 23.60
N GLY A 317 12.77 30.16 24.18
CA GLY A 317 13.19 29.92 25.55
C GLY A 317 14.68 30.14 25.78
N HIS A 318 15.52 29.76 24.81
CA HIS A 318 16.96 30.02 24.88
C HIS A 318 17.30 31.51 24.66
N ALA A 319 16.58 32.22 23.79
CA ALA A 319 16.84 33.63 23.51
C ALA A 319 16.42 34.54 24.67
N ASN A 320 15.28 34.24 25.30
CA ASN A 320 14.67 35.11 26.31
C ASN A 320 14.96 34.69 27.76
N GLY A 321 15.51 33.48 27.97
CA GLY A 321 15.84 32.98 29.32
C GLY A 321 14.64 32.57 30.18
N TYR A 322 13.41 32.60 29.63
CA TYR A 322 12.19 32.11 30.28
C TYR A 322 11.46 31.11 29.40
N ALA A 323 10.62 30.24 29.98
CA ALA A 323 9.81 29.29 29.23
C ALA A 323 8.67 30.03 28.49
N PRO A 324 8.64 30.03 27.14
CA PRO A 324 7.65 30.79 26.37
C PRO A 324 6.23 30.31 26.57
N ASN A 325 5.27 31.23 26.53
CA ASN A 325 3.85 30.89 26.65
C ASN A 325 3.31 30.25 25.36
N LEU A 326 2.23 29.47 25.48
CA LEU A 326 1.59 28.79 24.35
C LEU A 326 1.10 29.78 23.28
N GLU A 327 0.65 30.97 23.68
CA GLU A 327 0.21 32.05 22.79
C GLU A 327 1.39 32.63 21.98
N GLU A 328 2.52 32.91 22.63
CA GLU A 328 3.73 33.39 21.96
C GLU A 328 4.24 32.39 20.92
N ALA A 329 4.14 31.09 21.23
CA ALA A 329 4.51 30.03 20.30
C ALA A 329 3.54 29.90 19.12
N ALA A 330 2.25 30.14 19.35
CA ALA A 330 1.22 30.13 18.34
C ALA A 330 1.39 31.30 17.36
N ASP A 331 1.69 32.50 17.88
CA ASP A 331 1.97 33.71 17.09
C ASP A 331 3.24 33.55 16.25
N ALA A 332 4.30 32.97 16.82
CA ALA A 332 5.55 32.73 16.09
C ALA A 332 5.40 31.74 14.91
N VAL A 333 4.45 30.80 14.98
CA VAL A 333 4.19 29.80 13.93
C VAL A 333 3.03 30.22 13.02
N GLY A 334 2.24 31.24 13.41
CA GLY A 334 1.07 31.71 12.67
C GLY A 334 -0.13 30.75 12.75
N LEU A 335 -0.34 30.10 13.90
CA LEU A 335 -1.46 29.16 14.15
C LEU A 335 -2.34 29.66 15.29
N ALA A 336 -3.59 29.20 15.35
CA ALA A 336 -4.48 29.53 16.47
C ALA A 336 -4.01 28.83 17.76
N PRO A 337 -4.09 29.49 18.95
CA PRO A 337 -3.66 28.89 20.23
C PRO A 337 -4.28 27.51 20.51
N LYS A 338 -5.58 27.36 20.21
CA LYS A 338 -6.30 26.07 20.34
C LYS A 338 -5.75 24.97 19.41
N GLU A 339 -5.33 25.32 18.18
CA GLU A 339 -4.74 24.33 17.27
C GLU A 339 -3.34 23.93 17.75
N THR A 340 -2.56 24.88 18.27
CA THR A 340 -1.23 24.65 18.86
C THR A 340 -1.31 23.72 20.08
N GLU A 341 -2.27 23.95 20.98
CA GLU A 341 -2.52 23.09 22.14
C GLU A 341 -2.82 21.64 21.72
N LEU A 342 -3.75 21.47 20.78
CA LEU A 342 -4.14 20.17 20.28
C LEU A 342 -2.95 19.44 19.62
N LEU A 343 -2.14 20.17 18.83
CA LEU A 343 -0.96 19.60 18.19
C LEU A 343 0.07 19.13 19.21
N LEU A 344 0.32 19.89 20.28
CA LEU A 344 1.23 19.49 21.35
C LEU A 344 0.71 18.28 22.12
N ARG A 345 -0.61 18.20 22.37
CA ARG A 345 -1.24 17.03 23.01
C ARG A 345 -1.10 15.77 22.16
N ILE A 346 -1.31 15.86 20.84
CA ILE A 346 -1.12 14.74 19.90
C ILE A 346 0.36 14.32 19.83
N ASP A 347 1.28 15.26 20.08
CA ASP A 347 2.71 15.05 19.99
C ASP A 347 3.35 14.45 21.26
N ALA A 348 2.56 14.30 22.33
CA ALA A 348 3.03 13.78 23.61
C ALA A 348 3.46 12.29 23.50
N PRO A 349 4.58 11.90 24.14
CA PRO A 349 5.01 10.51 24.18
C PRO A 349 4.05 9.65 25.01
N THR A 350 3.83 8.41 24.60
CA THR A 350 3.06 7.44 25.39
C THR A 350 3.88 6.96 26.58
N LEU A 351 3.29 6.97 27.78
CA LEU A 351 3.91 6.39 28.96
C LEU A 351 3.75 4.86 28.95
N SER A 352 4.75 4.14 29.48
CA SER A 352 4.64 2.70 29.71
C SER A 352 3.68 2.41 30.85
N LEU A 353 2.81 1.39 30.70
CA LEU A 353 1.96 0.91 31.80
C LEU A 353 2.76 0.26 32.93
N ASN A 354 4.00 -0.16 32.65
CA ASN A 354 4.91 -0.72 33.63
C ASN A 354 5.83 0.35 34.23
N HIS A 355 5.57 1.63 33.95
CA HIS A 355 6.33 2.70 34.59
C HIS A 355 6.06 2.61 36.10
N PRO A 356 7.10 2.54 36.95
CA PRO A 356 6.91 2.55 38.39
C PRO A 356 6.28 3.88 38.79
N ASP A 357 5.35 3.84 39.72
CA ASP A 357 4.83 5.07 40.30
C ASP A 357 5.89 5.70 41.22
N MET A 358 5.86 7.03 41.36
CA MET A 358 6.86 7.78 42.15
C MET A 358 6.68 7.58 43.66
N ASN A 359 5.48 7.17 44.11
CA ASN A 359 5.12 7.15 45.53
C ASN A 359 4.86 5.75 46.10
N ASP A 360 4.60 4.75 45.26
CA ASP A 360 4.34 3.36 45.66
C ASP A 360 5.16 2.39 44.81
N GLU A 361 5.56 1.24 45.35
CA GLU A 361 6.18 0.12 44.60
C GLU A 361 5.20 -0.57 43.62
N GLY A 362 4.22 0.17 43.10
CA GLY A 362 3.19 -0.30 42.18
C GLY A 362 3.48 0.07 40.73
N GLU A 363 3.05 -0.79 39.81
CA GLU A 363 3.00 -0.48 38.38
C GLU A 363 1.81 0.46 38.08
N PHE A 364 2.01 1.41 37.16
CA PHE A 364 0.95 2.31 36.68
C PHE A 364 -0.31 1.56 36.18
N SER A 365 -0.14 0.35 35.66
CA SER A 365 -1.20 -0.57 35.22
C SER A 365 -2.26 -0.85 36.30
N ARG A 366 -1.88 -0.88 37.59
CA ARG A 366 -2.77 -1.24 38.70
C ARG A 366 -3.68 -0.10 39.15
N ILE A 367 -3.33 1.13 38.80
CA ILE A 367 -4.05 2.34 39.22
C ILE A 367 -5.20 2.65 38.23
N LEU A 368 -5.09 2.17 37.00
CA LEU A 368 -6.08 2.46 35.96
C LEU A 368 -7.44 1.79 36.28
N PRO A 369 -8.52 2.58 36.41
CA PRO A 369 -9.86 2.04 36.59
C PRO A 369 -10.25 1.18 35.40
N CYS A 370 -10.83 0.01 35.65
CA CYS A 370 -11.38 -0.83 34.61
C CYS A 370 -12.83 -0.40 34.35
N GLU A 371 -13.11 0.28 33.24
CA GLU A 371 -14.49 0.66 32.88
C GLU A 371 -15.39 -0.55 32.55
N SER A 372 -14.82 -1.75 32.40
CA SER A 372 -15.54 -2.98 32.04
C SER A 372 -15.87 -3.90 33.22
N SER A 373 -15.52 -3.54 34.45
CA SER A 373 -16.18 -4.16 35.59
C SER A 373 -17.57 -3.53 35.68
N ASP A 374 -18.55 -4.12 34.98
CA ASP A 374 -19.94 -3.85 35.31
C ASP A 374 -20.05 -4.04 36.83
N ASP A 375 -20.46 -2.99 37.54
CA ASP A 375 -20.69 -3.09 38.97
C ASP A 375 -21.56 -4.32 39.23
N LEU A 376 -21.14 -5.20 40.14
CA LEU A 376 -21.90 -6.41 40.48
C LEU A 376 -23.35 -6.06 40.82
N GLU A 377 -23.56 -4.88 41.42
CA GLU A 377 -24.87 -4.27 41.67
C GLU A 377 -25.66 -4.05 40.37
N ALA A 378 -25.06 -3.44 39.34
CA ALA A 378 -25.70 -3.21 38.05
C ALA A 378 -26.04 -4.53 37.33
N GLN A 379 -25.19 -5.56 37.45
CA GLN A 379 -25.49 -6.89 36.92
C GLN A 379 -26.64 -7.57 37.68
N MET A 380 -26.67 -7.46 39.01
CA MET A 380 -27.77 -7.96 39.84
C MET A 380 -29.08 -7.26 39.52
N ASP A 381 -29.08 -5.93 39.42
CA ASP A 381 -30.25 -5.14 39.03
C ASP A 381 -30.76 -5.54 37.64
N HIS A 382 -29.85 -5.77 36.69
CA HIS A 382 -30.22 -6.25 35.35
C HIS A 382 -30.86 -7.64 35.40
N GLN A 383 -30.35 -8.57 36.23
CA GLN A 383 -30.95 -9.90 36.41
C GLN A 383 -32.33 -9.85 37.07
N ILE A 384 -32.50 -8.99 38.10
CA ILE A 384 -33.80 -8.78 38.76
C ILE A 384 -34.80 -8.18 37.77
N LEU A 385 -34.38 -7.18 36.98
CA LEU A 385 -35.18 -6.58 35.92
C LEU A 385 -35.62 -7.63 34.88
N GLN A 386 -34.70 -8.48 34.41
CA GLN A 386 -35.04 -9.58 33.48
C GLN A 386 -36.06 -10.56 34.09
N THR A 387 -35.93 -10.89 35.37
CA THR A 387 -36.84 -11.79 36.09
C THR A 387 -38.25 -11.20 36.17
N HIS A 388 -38.36 -9.91 36.49
CA HIS A 388 -39.65 -9.19 36.53
C HIS A 388 -40.28 -9.06 35.14
N ILE A 389 -39.49 -8.74 34.11
CA ILE A 389 -39.95 -8.72 32.72
C ILE A 389 -40.48 -10.12 32.34
N GLY A 390 -39.76 -11.19 32.68
CA GLY A 390 -40.19 -12.56 32.42
C GLY A 390 -41.54 -12.91 33.06
N ARG A 391 -41.76 -12.50 34.32
CA ARG A 391 -43.04 -12.68 35.03
C ARG A 391 -44.18 -11.95 34.34
N ILE A 392 -44.02 -10.68 33.99
CA ILE A 392 -45.05 -9.89 33.29
C ILE A 392 -45.38 -10.50 31.93
N MET A 393 -44.37 -10.94 31.18
CA MET A 393 -44.56 -11.58 29.88
C MET A 393 -45.34 -12.90 29.99
N SER A 394 -45.31 -13.59 31.14
CA SER A 394 -46.07 -14.83 31.37
C SER A 394 -47.59 -14.62 31.39
N HIS A 395 -48.07 -13.44 31.82
CA HIS A 395 -49.49 -13.08 31.87
C HIS A 395 -50.07 -12.59 30.54
N LEU A 396 -49.22 -12.32 29.56
CA LEU A 396 -49.61 -11.97 28.20
C LEU A 396 -49.97 -13.21 27.39
N ASN A 397 -50.90 -13.06 26.45
CA ASN A 397 -51.24 -14.12 25.53
C ASN A 397 -50.06 -14.40 24.57
N THR A 398 -49.99 -15.59 23.99
CA THR A 398 -48.86 -16.03 23.14
C THR A 398 -48.58 -15.06 21.99
N GLN A 399 -49.63 -14.50 21.37
CA GLN A 399 -49.51 -13.50 20.30
C GLN A 399 -48.99 -12.14 20.81
N GLU A 400 -49.47 -11.67 21.96
CA GLU A 400 -49.03 -10.41 22.58
C GLU A 400 -47.55 -10.47 23.01
N ARG A 401 -47.17 -11.61 23.60
CA ARG A 401 -45.80 -11.89 24.05
C ARG A 401 -44.82 -11.86 22.89
N GLU A 402 -45.16 -12.51 21.77
CA GLU A 402 -44.27 -12.58 20.60
C GLU A 402 -44.11 -11.22 19.92
N VAL A 403 -45.17 -10.40 19.87
CA VAL A 403 -45.10 -9.01 19.37
C VAL A 403 -44.16 -8.16 20.22
N ILE A 404 -44.33 -8.14 21.54
CA ILE A 404 -43.48 -7.34 22.45
C ILE A 404 -42.03 -7.85 22.43
N ARG A 405 -41.84 -9.17 22.45
CA ARG A 405 -40.51 -9.80 22.44
C ARG A 405 -39.69 -9.37 21.22
N ARG A 406 -40.29 -9.43 20.03
CA ARG A 406 -39.65 -9.06 18.77
C ARG A 406 -39.51 -7.55 18.60
N ARG A 407 -40.49 -6.78 19.06
CA ARG A 407 -40.49 -5.32 18.94
C ARG A 407 -39.36 -4.69 19.75
N PHE A 408 -39.17 -5.15 20.99
CA PHE A 408 -38.18 -4.60 21.92
C PHE A 408 -36.90 -5.44 22.02
N GLY A 409 -36.80 -6.55 21.27
CA GLY A 409 -35.60 -7.40 21.28
C GLY A 409 -35.40 -8.16 22.59
N LEU A 410 -36.46 -8.50 23.33
CA LEU A 410 -36.33 -9.23 24.59
C LEU A 410 -35.88 -10.68 24.33
N GLY A 411 -34.65 -11.02 24.67
CA GLY A 411 -34.08 -12.35 24.40
C GLY A 411 -33.91 -12.66 22.91
N ILE A 412 -33.80 -11.61 22.07
CA ILE A 412 -33.41 -11.66 20.65
C ILE A 412 -32.37 -10.55 20.46
N ARG A 413 -31.36 -10.74 19.58
CA ARG A 413 -30.26 -9.77 19.42
C ARG A 413 -30.67 -8.40 18.85
N GLU A 414 -31.80 -8.31 18.15
CA GLU A 414 -32.23 -7.08 17.45
C GLU A 414 -33.73 -6.82 17.60
N SER A 415 -34.09 -5.54 17.74
CA SER A 415 -35.48 -5.06 17.70
C SER A 415 -36.01 -5.01 16.27
N GLN A 416 -37.21 -5.55 16.03
CA GLN A 416 -37.82 -5.63 14.69
C GLN A 416 -38.83 -4.50 14.44
N THR A 417 -38.98 -4.08 13.18
CA THR A 417 -40.00 -3.08 12.81
C THR A 417 -41.41 -3.68 12.80
N LEU A 418 -42.47 -2.86 12.99
CA LEU A 418 -43.87 -3.32 12.93
C LEU A 418 -44.21 -4.08 11.63
N LYS A 419 -43.54 -3.71 10.53
CA LYS A 419 -43.72 -4.35 9.22
C LYS A 419 -43.07 -5.74 9.20
N GLU A 420 -41.88 -5.89 9.77
CA GLU A 420 -41.18 -7.18 9.88
C GLU A 420 -41.92 -8.14 10.84
N VAL A 421 -42.38 -7.64 11.98
CA VAL A 421 -43.18 -8.42 12.94
C VAL A 421 -44.49 -8.88 12.29
N GLY A 422 -45.16 -7.99 11.52
CA GLY A 422 -46.37 -8.33 10.79
C GLY A 422 -46.15 -9.38 9.70
N ALA A 423 -45.06 -9.26 8.93
CA ALA A 423 -44.68 -10.26 7.94
C ALA A 423 -44.42 -11.64 8.57
N PHE A 424 -43.80 -11.68 9.77
CA PHE A 424 -43.55 -12.93 10.48
C PHE A 424 -44.83 -13.59 11.02
N LEU A 425 -45.76 -12.79 11.57
CA LEU A 425 -47.00 -13.29 12.14
C LEU A 425 -48.11 -13.52 11.09
N GLY A 426 -47.88 -13.16 9.82
CA GLY A 426 -48.89 -13.24 8.76
C GLY A 426 -50.02 -12.21 8.91
N VAL A 427 -49.73 -11.08 9.55
CA VAL A 427 -50.71 -10.07 9.98
C VAL A 427 -50.34 -8.69 9.44
N THR A 428 -51.34 -7.83 9.20
CA THR A 428 -51.09 -6.47 8.73
C THR A 428 -50.34 -5.63 9.77
N ARG A 429 -49.52 -4.68 9.29
CA ARG A 429 -48.76 -3.74 10.16
C ARG A 429 -49.65 -3.06 11.21
N GLU A 430 -50.84 -2.64 10.81
CA GLU A 430 -51.77 -1.92 11.70
C GLU A 430 -52.32 -2.85 12.79
N ARG A 431 -52.56 -4.12 12.48
CA ARG A 431 -53.01 -5.09 13.46
C ARG A 431 -51.90 -5.41 14.49
N VAL A 432 -50.63 -5.45 14.10
CA VAL A 432 -49.51 -5.56 15.05
C VAL A 432 -49.47 -4.36 16.01
N ARG A 433 -49.67 -3.14 15.49
CA ARG A 433 -49.74 -1.91 16.30
C ARG A 433 -50.87 -1.97 17.33
N GLN A 434 -52.04 -2.48 16.95
CA GLN A 434 -53.18 -2.65 17.86
C GLN A 434 -52.86 -3.67 18.97
N VAL A 435 -52.25 -4.81 18.62
CA VAL A 435 -51.83 -5.83 19.60
C VAL A 435 -50.77 -5.29 20.56
N GLU A 436 -49.80 -4.52 20.06
CA GLU A 436 -48.80 -3.84 20.90
C GLU A 436 -49.44 -2.89 21.90
N GLN A 437 -50.36 -2.01 21.44
CA GLN A 437 -51.04 -1.07 22.31
C GLN A 437 -51.93 -1.76 23.36
N ALA A 438 -52.66 -2.80 22.95
CA ALA A 438 -53.47 -3.61 23.87
C ALA A 438 -52.61 -4.31 24.92
N ALA A 439 -51.49 -4.90 24.51
CA ALA A 439 -50.56 -5.57 25.41
C ALA A 439 -49.89 -4.59 26.39
N LEU A 440 -49.45 -3.41 25.93
CA LEU A 440 -48.90 -2.36 26.80
C LEU A 440 -49.94 -1.80 27.78
N ALA A 441 -51.19 -1.61 27.34
CA ALA A 441 -52.28 -1.19 28.21
C ALA A 441 -52.55 -2.24 29.30
N LYS A 442 -52.54 -3.53 28.95
CA LYS A 442 -52.68 -4.64 29.88
C LYS A 442 -51.54 -4.71 30.89
N ILE A 443 -50.29 -4.52 30.44
CA ILE A 443 -49.12 -4.44 31.32
C ILE A 443 -49.26 -3.28 32.32
N ARG A 444 -49.69 -2.09 31.87
CA ARG A 444 -49.85 -0.90 32.74
C ARG A 444 -50.86 -1.10 33.88
N GLY A 445 -51.85 -1.97 33.70
CA GLY A 445 -52.86 -2.28 34.71
C GLY A 445 -52.47 -3.37 35.71
N MET A 446 -51.30 -4.01 35.56
CA MET A 446 -50.84 -5.09 36.43
C MET A 446 -50.15 -4.54 37.69
N SER A 447 -50.33 -5.21 38.83
CA SER A 447 -49.61 -4.91 40.08
C SER A 447 -48.09 -4.94 39.90
N ASP A 448 -47.60 -5.86 39.07
CA ASP A 448 -46.18 -6.09 38.82
C ASP A 448 -45.51 -4.95 38.01
N ALA A 449 -46.30 -4.11 37.34
CA ALA A 449 -45.78 -2.92 36.68
C ALA A 449 -45.29 -1.86 37.67
N ALA A 450 -45.78 -1.87 38.92
CA ALA A 450 -45.25 -1.01 39.98
C ALA A 450 -43.81 -1.39 40.35
N ALA A 451 -43.46 -2.69 40.31
CA ALA A 451 -42.10 -3.17 40.57
C ALA A 451 -41.10 -2.74 39.49
N LEU A 452 -41.54 -2.56 38.24
CA LEU A 452 -40.69 -2.03 37.15
C LEU A 452 -40.41 -0.53 37.26
N LYS A 453 -41.30 0.25 37.90
CA LYS A 453 -41.10 1.70 38.08
C LYS A 453 -39.86 2.01 38.94
N GLY A 454 -39.48 1.12 39.86
CA GLY A 454 -38.29 1.28 40.69
C GLY A 454 -36.97 1.20 39.91
N PHE A 455 -36.96 0.58 38.73
CA PHE A 455 -35.77 0.48 37.87
C PHE A 455 -35.62 1.67 36.90
N LEU A 456 -36.56 2.61 36.90
CA LEU A 456 -36.42 3.85 36.13
C LEU A 456 -35.52 4.81 36.90
N PRO A 457 -34.41 5.30 36.30
CA PRO A 457 -33.57 6.30 36.97
C PRO A 457 -34.41 7.55 37.27
N ALA A 458 -34.26 8.10 38.48
CA ALA A 458 -35.07 9.22 39.01
C ALA A 458 -35.09 10.51 38.14
N ARG A 459 -34.34 10.54 37.03
CA ARG A 459 -34.26 11.66 36.08
C ARG A 459 -35.41 11.75 35.08
N THR A 460 -36.25 10.72 34.88
CA THR A 460 -37.35 10.78 33.91
C THR A 460 -38.70 11.19 34.50
N ALA A 461 -38.78 11.45 35.81
CA ALA A 461 -40.03 11.84 36.49
C ALA A 461 -40.42 13.34 36.34
N ARG A 462 -39.69 14.12 35.52
CA ARG A 462 -39.97 15.56 35.31
C ARG A 462 -40.44 15.96 33.91
N GLU A 463 -40.52 15.03 32.96
CA GLU A 463 -41.06 15.33 31.63
C GLU A 463 -42.10 14.27 31.27
N HIS A 464 -43.33 14.48 31.75
CA HIS A 464 -44.59 14.30 31.01
C HIS A 464 -45.78 14.76 31.84
#